data_AF-A0A951LGJ2-F1
#
_entry.id   AF-A0A951LGJ2-F1
#
_cell.length_a   1.000
_cell.length_b   1.000
_cell.length_c   1.000
_cell.angle_alpha   90.00
_cell.angle_beta   90.00
_cell.angle_gamma   90.00
#
_symmetry.space_group_name_H-M   'P 1'
#
loop_
_entity.id
_entity.type
_entity.pdbx_description
1 polymer ?
#
loop_
_entity_poly.entity_id
_entity_poly.type
_entity_poly.pdbx_seq_one_letter_code
_entity_poly.pdbx_strand_id
1 'polypeptide(L)'
;MDVLTGFVLLLAFLVVVVLIIRGQSPIIMLLVLAIVWAAVAGVGIGDIQAKVLQNGGVAYASAVIIIVFGAWFAQILIQTGIAESVIRSAVELAGDRPLVTAMVINLVTALLFTSMYGVGAAIAIGVIALPIMMSQGIPPRVAAPAFTMGIGAGTFVNLVQFGTFQKLFPGIAYTA
;
A
#
# COMPACT_ATOMS: atom_id res chain seq x y z
N MET A 1 -28.92 7.46 11.38
CA MET A 1 -28.76 6.98 9.99
C MET A 1 -29.66 5.79 9.84
N ASP A 2 -30.54 5.81 8.85
CA ASP A 2 -31.47 4.71 8.64
C ASP A 2 -30.70 3.48 8.14
N VAL A 3 -31.07 2.29 8.61
CA VAL A 3 -30.44 1.01 8.23
C VAL A 3 -30.36 0.86 6.70
N LEU A 4 -31.35 1.42 5.99
CA LEU A 4 -31.40 1.49 4.54
C LEU A 4 -30.21 2.25 3.92
N THR A 5 -29.87 3.43 4.47
CA THR A 5 -28.72 4.22 3.99
C THR A 5 -27.42 3.44 4.17
N GLY A 6 -27.26 2.75 5.31
CA GLY A 6 -26.10 1.89 5.55
C GLY A 6 -25.97 0.77 4.52
N PHE A 7 -27.07 0.11 4.17
CA PHE A 7 -27.08 -0.94 3.16
C PHE A 7 -26.70 -0.40 1.76
N VAL A 8 -27.21 0.77 1.39
CA VAL A 8 -26.88 1.43 0.10
C VAL A 8 -25.40 1.78 0.02
N LEU A 9 -24.82 2.34 1.09
CA LEU A 9 -23.40 2.68 1.16
C LEU A 9 -22.51 1.44 1.00
N LEU A 10 -22.88 0.34 1.67
CA LEU A 10 -22.17 -0.93 1.61
C LEU A 10 -22.27 -1.56 0.21
N LEU A 11 -23.45 -1.51 -0.40
CA LEU A 11 -23.64 -2.01 -1.76
C LEU A 11 -22.82 -1.20 -2.78
N ALA A 12 -22.80 0.13 -2.66
CA ALA A 12 -21.97 0.98 -3.50
C ALA A 12 -20.47 0.64 -3.38
N PHE A 13 -20.01 0.37 -2.15
CA PHE A 13 -18.63 -0.08 -1.90
C PHE A 13 -18.33 -1.41 -2.58
N LEU A 14 -19.20 -2.41 -2.42
CA LEU A 14 -19.00 -3.74 -3.03
C LEU A 14 -18.97 -3.65 -4.56
N VAL A 15 -19.84 -2.84 -5.17
CA VAL A 15 -19.84 -2.61 -6.62
C VAL A 15 -18.50 -2.03 -7.07
N VAL A 16 -18.00 -1.01 -6.37
CA VAL A 16 -16.71 -0.38 -6.67
C VAL A 16 -15.55 -1.38 -6.52
N VAL A 17 -15.55 -2.20 -5.47
CA VAL A 17 -14.53 -3.26 -5.29
C VAL A 17 -14.54 -4.24 -6.46
N VAL A 18 -15.72 -4.70 -6.90
CA VAL A 18 -15.83 -5.61 -8.06
C VAL A 18 -15.30 -4.96 -9.33
N LEU A 19 -15.59 -3.67 -9.55
CA LEU A 19 -15.07 -2.94 -10.71
C LEU A 19 -13.55 -2.80 -10.68
N ILE A 20 -12.95 -2.56 -9.52
CA ILE A 20 -11.49 -2.53 -9.35
C ILE A 20 -10.87 -3.89 -9.66
N ILE A 21 -11.46 -4.98 -9.16
CA ILE A 21 -11.00 -6.35 -9.44
C ILE A 21 -11.07 -6.67 -10.94
N ARG A 22 -12.05 -6.10 -11.66
CA ARG A 22 -12.18 -6.21 -13.13
C ARG A 22 -11.16 -5.36 -13.91
N GLY A 23 -10.24 -4.68 -13.24
CA GLY A 23 -9.15 -3.93 -13.87
C GLY A 23 -9.41 -2.43 -14.04
N GLN A 24 -10.45 -1.88 -13.42
CA GLN A 24 -10.65 -0.43 -13.38
C GLN A 24 -9.61 0.25 -12.46
N SER A 25 -9.26 1.50 -12.77
CA SER A 25 -8.32 2.28 -11.97
C SER A 25 -8.84 2.47 -10.53
N PRO A 26 -8.10 2.04 -9.49
CA PRO A 26 -8.53 2.22 -8.10
C PRO A 26 -8.76 3.68 -7.73
N ILE A 27 -7.94 4.60 -8.26
CA ILE A 27 -8.01 6.03 -7.94
C ILE A 27 -9.35 6.62 -8.40
N ILE A 28 -9.74 6.35 -9.65
CA ILE A 28 -10.99 6.85 -10.22
C ILE A 28 -12.18 6.25 -9.49
N MET A 29 -12.15 4.94 -9.25
CA MET A 29 -13.26 4.23 -8.63
C MET A 29 -13.48 4.65 -7.17
N LEU A 30 -12.41 4.89 -6.41
CA LEU A 30 -12.50 5.41 -5.04
C LEU A 30 -12.99 6.86 -4.99
N LEU A 31 -12.60 7.70 -5.97
CA LEU A 31 -13.13 9.06 -6.08
C LEU A 31 -14.64 9.06 -6.38
N VAL A 32 -15.07 8.23 -7.34
CA VAL A 32 -16.50 8.05 -7.65
C VAL A 32 -17.26 7.56 -6.42
N LEU A 33 -16.71 6.59 -5.69
CA LEU A 33 -17.30 6.10 -4.45
C LEU A 33 -17.49 7.22 -3.42
N ALA A 34 -16.47 8.06 -3.22
CA ALA A 34 -16.55 9.17 -2.28
C ALA A 34 -17.66 10.17 -2.63
N ILE A 35 -17.84 10.47 -3.93
CA ILE A 35 -18.93 11.33 -4.41
C ILE A 35 -20.29 10.66 -4.21
N VAL A 36 -20.41 9.37 -4.54
CA VAL A 36 -21.66 8.59 -4.37
C VAL A 36 -22.04 8.52 -2.89
N TRP A 37 -21.09 8.25 -2.01
CA TRP A 37 -21.33 8.23 -0.56
C TRP A 37 -21.77 9.60 -0.03
N ALA A 38 -21.13 10.69 -0.47
CA ALA A 38 -21.52 12.03 -0.06
C ALA A 38 -22.93 12.39 -0.56
N ALA A 39 -23.28 12.02 -1.80
CA ALA A 39 -24.62 12.23 -2.35
C ALA A 39 -25.69 11.43 -1.60
N VAL A 40 -25.43 10.14 -1.30
CA VAL A 40 -26.34 9.27 -0.54
C VAL A 40 -26.53 9.77 0.91
N ALA A 41 -25.50 10.39 1.49
CA ALA A 41 -25.56 11.01 2.80
C ALA A 41 -26.31 12.36 2.81
N GLY A 42 -26.78 12.85 1.66
CA GLY A 42 -27.52 14.11 1.55
C GLY A 42 -26.63 15.37 1.66
N VAL A 43 -25.33 15.24 1.39
CA VAL A 43 -24.40 16.39 1.41
C VAL A 43 -24.70 17.31 0.22
N GLY A 44 -24.79 18.62 0.47
CA GLY A 44 -25.04 19.61 -0.59
C GLY A 44 -23.93 19.66 -1.63
N ILE A 45 -24.25 20.00 -2.89
CA ILE A 45 -23.30 20.00 -4.02
C ILE A 45 -22.08 20.90 -3.74
N GLY A 46 -22.29 22.07 -3.13
CA GLY A 46 -21.19 22.98 -2.76
C GLY A 46 -20.24 22.36 -1.73
N ASP A 47 -20.77 21.61 -0.76
CA ASP A 47 -19.97 20.88 0.22
C ASP A 47 -19.25 19.68 -0.41
N ILE A 48 -19.85 18.98 -1.38
CA ILE A 48 -19.17 17.90 -2.11
C ILE A 48 -17.96 18.47 -2.87
N GLN A 49 -18.13 19.59 -3.57
CA GLN A 49 -17.03 20.24 -4.29
C GLN A 49 -15.90 20.66 -3.33
N ALA A 50 -16.24 21.35 -2.24
CA ALA A 50 -15.24 21.85 -1.31
C ALA A 50 -14.57 20.74 -0.48
N LYS A 51 -15.36 19.82 0.09
CA LYS A 51 -14.85 18.82 1.05
C LYS A 51 -14.35 17.54 0.40
N VAL A 52 -15.00 17.06 -0.67
CA VAL A 52 -14.63 15.79 -1.31
C VAL A 52 -13.59 16.03 -2.41
N LEU A 53 -13.85 16.97 -3.33
CA LEU A 53 -12.95 17.18 -4.46
C LEU A 53 -11.72 18.01 -4.08
N GLN A 54 -11.92 19.21 -3.54
CA GLN A 54 -10.80 20.11 -3.22
C GLN A 54 -10.01 19.61 -2.01
N ASN A 55 -10.64 19.52 -0.83
CA ASN A 55 -9.94 19.11 0.38
C ASN A 55 -9.44 17.65 0.31
N GLY A 56 -10.20 16.75 -0.32
CA GLY A 56 -9.75 15.37 -0.55
C GLY A 56 -8.50 15.31 -1.44
N GLY A 57 -8.45 16.10 -2.51
CA GLY A 57 -7.27 16.22 -3.36
C GLY A 57 -6.06 16.77 -2.61
N VAL A 58 -6.24 17.82 -1.81
CA VAL A 58 -5.17 18.42 -1.01
C VAL A 58 -4.65 17.43 0.05
N ALA A 59 -5.54 16.68 0.71
CA ALA A 59 -5.15 15.65 1.67
C ALA A 59 -4.31 14.54 1.01
N TYR A 60 -4.64 14.19 -0.24
CA TYR A 60 -3.92 13.16 -1.00
C TYR A 60 -2.59 13.65 -1.60
N ALA A 61 -2.38 14.96 -1.74
CA ALA A 61 -1.18 15.53 -2.36
C ALA A 61 0.12 15.07 -1.69
N SER A 62 0.13 14.96 -0.35
CA SER A 62 1.30 14.47 0.40
C SER A 62 1.70 13.05 0.00
N ALA A 63 0.72 12.15 -0.14
CA ALA A 63 0.95 10.78 -0.56
C ALA A 63 1.48 10.71 -2.01
N VAL A 64 0.93 11.54 -2.91
CA VAL A 64 1.39 11.63 -4.31
C VAL A 64 2.86 12.05 -4.36
N ILE A 65 3.26 13.06 -3.60
CA ILE A 65 4.65 13.54 -3.56
C ILE A 65 5.59 12.41 -3.10
N ILE A 66 5.23 11.69 -2.03
CA ILE A 66 6.01 10.54 -1.53
C ILE A 66 6.14 9.45 -2.60
N ILE A 67 5.06 9.16 -3.34
CA ILE A 67 5.07 8.17 -4.42
C ILE A 67 6.00 8.62 -5.55
N VAL A 68 5.95 9.88 -5.96
CA VAL A 68 6.81 10.42 -7.02
C VAL A 68 8.28 10.31 -6.65
N PHE A 69 8.66 10.78 -5.45
CA PHE A 69 10.05 10.68 -5.00
C PHE A 69 10.49 9.24 -4.74
N GLY A 70 9.61 8.38 -4.22
CA GLY A 70 9.90 6.96 -4.03
C GLY A 70 10.12 6.23 -5.35
N ALA A 71 9.29 6.49 -6.36
CA ALA A 71 9.43 5.94 -7.70
C ALA A 71 10.70 6.47 -8.40
N TRP A 72 11.01 7.77 -8.24
CA TRP A 72 12.24 8.34 -8.79
C TRP A 72 13.48 7.74 -8.13
N PHE A 73 13.51 7.63 -6.80
CA PHE A 73 14.61 6.98 -6.08
C PHE A 73 14.80 5.52 -6.54
N ALA A 74 13.70 4.77 -6.66
CA ALA A 74 13.75 3.41 -7.23
C ALA A 74 14.35 3.38 -8.64
N GLN A 75 14.00 4.33 -9.51
CA GLN A 75 14.60 4.44 -10.84
C GLN A 75 16.09 4.74 -10.79
N ILE A 76 16.54 5.59 -9.86
CA ILE A 76 17.97 5.85 -9.66
C ILE A 76 18.70 4.57 -9.25
N LEU A 77 18.15 3.76 -8.34
CA LEU A 77 18.75 2.48 -7.93
C LEU A 77 18.90 1.49 -9.10
N ILE A 78 17.94 1.50 -10.03
CA ILE A 78 17.98 0.67 -11.25
C ILE A 78 19.02 1.23 -12.22
N GLN A 79 18.97 2.52 -12.54
CA GLN A 79 19.86 3.15 -13.52
C GLN A 79 21.34 3.14 -13.10
N THR A 80 21.61 3.17 -11.80
CA THR A 80 22.98 3.10 -11.25
C THR A 80 23.51 1.66 -11.16
N GLY A 81 22.71 0.64 -11.44
CA GLY A 81 23.10 -0.77 -11.36
C GLY A 81 23.18 -1.32 -9.92
N ILE A 82 22.88 -0.51 -8.90
CA ILE A 82 22.88 -0.94 -7.49
C ILE A 82 21.84 -2.05 -7.29
N ALA A 83 20.61 -1.84 -7.76
CA ALA A 83 19.55 -2.83 -7.64
C ALA A 83 19.95 -4.16 -8.30
N GLU A 84 20.51 -4.11 -9.51
CA GLU A 84 20.93 -5.31 -10.25
C GLU A 84 22.03 -6.08 -9.50
N SER A 85 23.03 -5.38 -8.96
CA SER A 85 24.11 -6.02 -8.18
C SER A 85 23.60 -6.73 -6.92
N VAL A 86 22.65 -6.13 -6.22
CA VAL A 86 22.01 -6.70 -5.03
C VAL A 86 21.13 -7.90 -5.41
N ILE A 87 20.32 -7.76 -6.47
CA ILE A 87 19.47 -8.84 -6.97
C ILE A 87 20.34 -10.04 -7.35
N ARG A 88 21.40 -9.85 -8.15
CA ARG A 88 22.30 -10.93 -8.58
C ARG A 88 22.92 -11.63 -7.37
N SER A 89 23.48 -10.86 -6.44
CA SER A 89 24.12 -11.43 -5.23
C SER A 89 23.14 -12.24 -4.39
N ALA A 90 21.91 -11.74 -4.21
CA ALA A 90 20.87 -12.44 -3.47
C ALA A 90 20.42 -13.74 -4.16
N VAL A 91 20.29 -13.71 -5.49
CA VAL A 91 19.90 -14.87 -6.31
C VAL A 91 20.99 -15.93 -6.31
N GLU A 92 22.26 -15.54 -6.46
CA GLU A 92 23.41 -16.44 -6.41
C GLU A 92 23.54 -17.13 -5.04
N LEU A 93 23.32 -16.38 -3.94
CA LEU A 93 23.38 -16.92 -2.59
C LEU A 93 22.20 -17.83 -2.25
N ALA A 94 21.01 -17.51 -2.75
CA ALA A 94 19.81 -18.32 -2.55
C ALA A 94 19.91 -19.70 -3.22
N GLY A 95 20.65 -19.78 -4.34
CA GLY A 95 20.70 -20.97 -5.18
C GLY A 95 19.34 -21.26 -5.82
N ASP A 96 19.01 -22.54 -6.04
CA ASP A 96 17.74 -22.99 -6.64
C ASP A 96 16.72 -23.39 -5.57
N ARG A 97 16.37 -22.44 -4.69
CA ARG A 97 15.49 -22.68 -3.52
C ARG A 97 14.37 -21.63 -3.42
N PRO A 98 13.39 -21.64 -4.33
CA PRO A 98 12.38 -20.58 -4.42
C PRO A 98 11.56 -20.38 -3.14
N LEU A 99 11.17 -21.47 -2.47
CA LEU A 99 10.42 -21.37 -1.20
C LEU A 99 11.22 -20.68 -0.10
N VAL A 100 12.50 -21.00 0.03
CA VAL A 100 13.38 -20.39 1.04
C VAL A 100 13.58 -18.91 0.72
N THR A 101 13.80 -18.57 -0.55
CA THR A 101 13.92 -17.19 -1.01
C THR A 101 12.69 -16.37 -0.65
N ALA A 102 11.48 -16.90 -0.92
CA ALA A 102 10.23 -16.22 -0.58
C ALA A 102 10.10 -15.99 0.93
N MET A 103 10.42 -16.99 1.76
CA MET A 103 10.36 -16.88 3.22
C MET A 103 11.35 -15.86 3.76
N VAL A 104 12.59 -15.87 3.27
CA VAL A 104 13.65 -14.94 3.70
C VAL A 104 13.29 -13.51 3.29
N ILE A 105 12.85 -13.29 2.05
CA ILE A 105 12.42 -11.97 1.59
C ILE A 105 11.24 -11.47 2.41
N ASN A 106 10.27 -12.33 2.71
CA ASN A 106 9.13 -11.97 3.53
C ASN A 106 9.55 -11.58 4.96
N LEU A 107 10.46 -12.35 5.56
CA LEU A 107 11.00 -12.07 6.89
C LEU A 107 11.78 -10.75 6.92
N VAL A 108 12.69 -10.54 5.96
CA VAL A 108 13.45 -9.30 5.83
C VAL A 108 12.52 -8.11 5.62
N THR A 109 11.50 -8.26 4.77
CA THR A 109 10.48 -7.22 4.56
C THR A 109 9.76 -6.90 5.87
N ALA A 110 9.33 -7.91 6.63
CA ALA A 110 8.70 -7.71 7.93
C ALA A 110 9.62 -6.98 8.91
N LEU A 111 10.89 -7.37 8.99
CA LEU A 111 11.87 -6.72 9.87
C LEU A 111 12.09 -5.25 9.51
N LEU A 112 12.22 -4.92 8.22
CA LEU A 112 12.36 -3.54 7.76
C LEU A 112 11.13 -2.70 8.10
N PHE A 113 9.94 -3.26 7.91
CA PHE A 113 8.67 -2.58 8.20
C PHE A 113 8.32 -2.52 9.69
N THR A 114 9.17 -2.99 10.60
CA THR A 114 9.06 -2.65 12.04
C THR A 114 9.42 -1.20 12.32
N SER A 115 10.27 -0.57 11.51
CA SER A 115 10.69 0.82 11.67
C SER A 115 10.38 1.71 10.46
N MET A 116 10.29 1.14 9.25
CA MET A 116 9.91 1.85 8.04
C MET A 116 8.39 1.96 7.90
N TYR A 117 7.89 3.07 7.36
CA TYR A 117 6.47 3.25 7.04
C TYR A 117 6.27 4.04 5.75
N GLY A 118 5.14 3.80 5.08
CA GLY A 118 4.69 4.57 3.93
C GLY A 118 4.98 3.93 2.57
N VAL A 119 4.35 4.49 1.54
CA VAL A 119 4.36 3.92 0.18
C VAL A 119 5.73 4.00 -0.47
N GLY A 120 6.52 5.05 -0.23
CA GLY A 120 7.86 5.21 -0.79
C GLY A 120 8.82 4.11 -0.31
N ALA A 121 8.76 3.75 0.97
CA ALA A 121 9.48 2.62 1.55
C ALA A 121 9.12 1.29 0.86
N ALA A 122 7.82 1.06 0.64
CA ALA A 122 7.34 -0.16 -0.03
C ALA A 122 7.81 -0.24 -1.49
N ILE A 123 7.84 0.89 -2.22
CA ILE A 123 8.35 0.96 -3.59
C ILE A 123 9.84 0.61 -3.62
N ALA A 124 10.65 1.22 -2.74
CA ALA A 124 12.09 1.02 -2.71
C ALA A 124 12.47 -0.45 -2.45
N ILE A 125 11.82 -1.10 -1.48
CA ILE A 125 12.07 -2.52 -1.19
C ILE A 125 11.47 -3.42 -2.28
N GLY A 126 10.27 -3.12 -2.76
CA GLY A 126 9.57 -3.92 -3.78
C GLY A 126 10.35 -4.02 -5.10
N VAL A 127 11.05 -2.96 -5.49
CA VAL A 127 11.91 -2.92 -6.69
C VAL A 127 13.08 -3.91 -6.62
N ILE A 128 13.49 -4.32 -5.42
CA ILE A 128 14.55 -5.32 -5.23
C ILE A 128 13.93 -6.69 -4.92
N ALA A 129 12.99 -6.75 -3.98
CA ALA A 129 12.38 -7.99 -3.50
C ALA A 129 11.60 -8.75 -4.59
N LEU A 130 10.81 -8.06 -5.42
CA LEU A 130 9.99 -8.71 -6.44
C LEU A 130 10.84 -9.33 -7.54
N PRO A 131 11.84 -8.66 -8.14
CA PRO A 131 12.74 -9.30 -9.10
C PRO A 131 13.52 -10.48 -8.54
N ILE A 132 13.96 -10.45 -7.28
CA ILE A 132 14.64 -11.60 -6.66
C ILE A 132 13.70 -12.82 -6.63
N MET A 133 12.45 -12.65 -6.18
CA MET A 133 11.49 -13.75 -6.19
C MET A 133 11.18 -14.25 -7.61
N MET A 134 10.98 -13.33 -8.56
CA MET A 134 10.63 -13.67 -9.94
C MET A 134 11.77 -14.35 -10.70
N SER A 135 13.03 -13.96 -10.45
CA SER A 135 14.21 -14.60 -11.05
C SER A 135 14.41 -16.05 -10.61
N GLN A 136 13.79 -16.43 -9.49
CA GLN A 136 13.78 -17.80 -8.94
C GLN A 136 12.57 -18.63 -9.42
N GLY A 137 11.81 -18.12 -10.39
CA GLY A 137 10.64 -18.82 -10.96
C GLY A 137 9.35 -18.65 -10.15
N ILE A 138 9.32 -17.82 -9.11
CA ILE A 138 8.08 -17.55 -8.36
C ILE A 138 7.17 -16.67 -9.22
N PRO A 139 5.92 -17.10 -9.51
CA PRO A 139 5.03 -16.31 -10.33
C PRO A 139 4.66 -14.99 -9.64
N PRO A 140 4.51 -13.87 -10.39
CA PRO A 140 4.17 -12.56 -9.82
C PRO A 140 2.91 -12.56 -8.95
N ARG A 141 1.94 -13.43 -9.29
CA ARG A 141 0.68 -13.64 -8.56
C ARG A 141 0.88 -14.18 -7.14
N VAL A 142 2.04 -14.77 -6.84
CA VAL A 142 2.42 -15.25 -5.51
C VAL A 142 3.42 -14.29 -4.86
N ALA A 143 4.39 -13.81 -5.64
CA ALA A 143 5.43 -12.90 -5.16
C ALA A 143 4.87 -11.58 -4.59
N ALA A 144 3.95 -10.93 -5.29
CA ALA A 144 3.39 -9.65 -4.84
C ALA A 144 2.56 -9.79 -3.55
N PRO A 145 1.59 -10.73 -3.45
CA PRO A 145 0.90 -10.97 -2.19
C PRO A 145 1.83 -11.36 -1.04
N ALA A 146 2.81 -12.24 -1.28
CA ALA A 146 3.78 -12.64 -0.27
C ALA A 146 4.55 -11.43 0.27
N PHE A 147 5.09 -10.59 -0.61
CA PHE A 147 5.76 -9.34 -0.22
C PHE A 147 4.85 -8.42 0.61
N THR A 148 3.60 -8.22 0.18
CA THR A 148 2.65 -7.37 0.91
C THR A 148 2.25 -7.94 2.27
N MET A 149 2.22 -9.27 2.43
CA MET A 149 2.00 -9.90 3.74
C MET A 149 3.19 -9.65 4.68
N GLY A 150 4.42 -9.61 4.16
CA GLY A 150 5.61 -9.23 4.93
C GLY A 150 5.54 -7.80 5.45
N ILE A 151 5.12 -6.86 4.59
CA ILE A 151 4.84 -5.47 5.02
C ILE A 151 3.79 -5.46 6.14
N GLY A 152 2.69 -6.19 5.94
CA GLY A 152 1.62 -6.33 6.94
C GLY A 152 2.14 -6.87 8.28
N ALA A 153 2.97 -7.91 8.26
CA ALA A 153 3.55 -8.50 9.45
C ALA A 153 4.44 -7.51 10.23
N GLY A 154 5.31 -6.76 9.54
CA GLY A 154 6.19 -5.77 10.17
C GLY A 154 5.43 -4.59 10.78
N THR A 155 4.39 -4.14 10.07
CA THR A 155 3.56 -3.00 10.50
C THR A 155 2.79 -3.23 11.80
N PHE A 156 2.51 -4.48 12.19
CA PHE A 156 1.85 -4.78 13.48
C PHE A 156 2.65 -4.33 14.71
N VAL A 157 3.98 -4.36 14.63
CA VAL A 157 4.87 -3.97 15.73
C VAL A 157 5.55 -2.62 15.47
N ASN A 158 5.06 -1.87 14.48
CA ASN A 158 5.69 -0.64 14.04
C ASN A 158 5.31 0.56 14.91
N LEU A 159 6.32 1.23 15.47
CA LEU A 159 6.15 2.39 16.37
C LEU A 159 5.55 3.61 15.67
N VAL A 160 5.92 3.86 14.41
CA VAL A 160 5.38 4.96 13.60
C VAL A 160 3.89 4.75 13.35
N GLN A 161 3.52 3.50 13.08
CA GLN A 161 2.12 3.12 12.88
C GLN A 161 1.32 3.20 14.17
N PHE A 162 1.89 2.77 15.30
CA PHE A 162 1.27 2.95 16.62
C PHE A 162 0.96 4.42 16.90
N GLY A 163 1.90 5.33 16.63
CA GLY A 163 1.68 6.78 16.77
C GLY A 163 0.56 7.33 15.87
N THR A 164 0.27 6.66 14.75
CA THR A 164 -0.89 6.99 13.90
C THR A 164 -2.19 6.53 14.54
N PHE A 165 -2.24 5.31 15.11
CA PHE A 165 -3.41 4.80 15.82
C PHE A 165 -3.72 5.57 17.11
N GLN A 166 -2.71 6.08 17.81
CA GLN A 166 -2.90 6.87 19.02
C GLN A 166 -3.72 8.15 18.78
N LYS A 167 -3.68 8.71 17.56
CA LYS A 167 -4.53 9.84 17.17
C LYS A 167 -6.01 9.47 17.04
N LEU A 168 -6.30 8.21 16.73
CA LEU A 168 -7.66 7.69 16.56
C LEU A 168 -8.25 7.20 17.89
N PHE A 169 -7.41 6.71 18.81
CA PHE A 169 -7.82 6.20 20.11
C PHE A 169 -7.11 6.96 21.24
N PRO A 170 -7.67 8.10 21.70
CA PRO A 170 -7.08 8.85 22.81
C PRO A 170 -7.02 7.98 24.07
N GLY A 171 -5.82 7.83 24.65
CA GLY A 171 -5.61 7.09 25.91
C GLY A 171 -4.76 5.82 25.80
N ILE A 172 -4.41 5.37 24.58
CA ILE A 172 -3.45 4.27 24.42
C ILE A 172 -2.02 4.77 24.62
N ALA A 173 -1.27 4.12 25.51
CA ALA A 173 0.14 4.37 25.73
C ALA A 173 0.96 3.19 25.22
N TYR A 174 2.06 3.48 24.54
CA TYR A 174 3.02 2.45 24.17
C TYR A 174 3.79 2.04 25.44
N THR A 175 3.41 0.93 26.06
CA THR A 175 4.16 0.32 27.16
C THR A 175 5.18 -0.62 26.54
N ALA A 176 6.46 -0.22 26.57
CA ALA A 176 7.60 -1.02 26.12
C ALA A 176 7.87 -2.21 27.04
#